data_AF-A0A377M1V5-F1
#
_entry.id   AF-A0A377M1V5-F1
#
_cell.length_a   1.000
_cell.length_b   1.000
_cell.length_c   1.000
_cell.angle_alpha   90.00
_cell.angle_beta   90.00
_cell.angle_gamma   90.00
#
_symmetry.space_group_name_H-M   'P 1'
#
loop_
_entity.id
_entity.type
_entity.pdbx_description
1 polymer ?
#
loop_
_entity_poly.entity_id
_entity_poly.type
_entity_poly.pdbx_seq_one_letter_code
_entity_poly.pdbx_strand_id
1 'polypeptide(L)'
;MMGRVFMASGDYAKAVESLLRVIDQDKELVSETLEMLQTCYQQLGKQDEWVAFLRRCVEENTGATAELMLSDVVEQHEGSDTAQVYITRQLQRHPTMRVFHKLMDYHLNDAEEGRAKESLMVLRDMVGEQVRSKPRYRCQKCGFTAYTLYWHCPSCRAWSTIKPIRGLDGQ
;
A
#
# COMPACT_ATOMS: atom_id res chain seq x y z
N MET A 1 -1.53 18.76 -6.96
CA MET A 1 -0.96 17.58 -7.66
C MET A 1 -1.56 17.51 -9.06
N MET A 2 -0.75 17.64 -10.10
CA MET A 2 -1.22 17.76 -11.50
C MET A 2 -1.99 16.52 -11.97
N GLY A 3 -1.60 15.32 -11.51
CA GLY A 3 -2.31 14.08 -11.85
C GLY A 3 -3.81 14.12 -11.57
N ARG A 4 -4.24 14.71 -10.44
CA ARG A 4 -5.69 14.85 -10.13
C ARG A 4 -6.42 15.75 -11.12
N VAL A 5 -5.76 16.80 -11.61
CA VAL A 5 -6.34 17.72 -12.61
C VAL A 5 -6.51 17.00 -13.95
N PHE A 6 -5.53 16.20 -14.36
CA PHE A 6 -5.62 15.39 -15.57
C PHE A 6 -6.68 14.28 -15.46
N MET A 7 -6.76 13.58 -14.33
CA MET A 7 -7.85 12.61 -14.09
C MET A 7 -9.23 13.25 -14.16
N ALA A 8 -9.40 14.44 -13.56
CA ALA A 8 -10.67 15.17 -13.58
C ALA A 8 -11.08 15.66 -14.99
N SER A 9 -10.11 15.82 -15.90
CA SER A 9 -10.35 16.17 -17.30
C SER A 9 -10.42 14.96 -18.24
N GLY A 10 -10.31 13.73 -17.70
CA GLY A 10 -10.32 12.49 -18.47
C GLY A 10 -9.01 12.20 -19.21
N ASP A 11 -7.96 13.02 -19.04
CA ASP A 11 -6.66 12.82 -19.65
C ASP A 11 -5.80 11.87 -18.80
N TYR A 12 -6.19 10.59 -18.77
CA TYR A 12 -5.52 9.59 -17.94
C TYR A 12 -4.07 9.34 -18.34
N ALA A 13 -3.72 9.53 -19.62
CA ALA A 13 -2.34 9.39 -20.09
C ALA A 13 -1.42 10.43 -19.43
N LYS A 14 -1.79 11.73 -19.46
CA LYS A 14 -1.03 12.77 -18.77
C LYS A 14 -1.07 12.63 -17.26
N ALA A 15 -2.15 12.07 -16.71
CA ALA A 15 -2.22 11.76 -15.29
C ALA A 15 -1.14 10.75 -14.89
N VAL A 16 -1.01 9.64 -15.65
CA VAL A 16 0.05 8.64 -15.45
C VAL A 16 1.43 9.29 -15.53
N GLU A 17 1.71 10.03 -16.60
CA GLU A 17 3.01 10.73 -16.75
C GLU A 17 3.34 11.64 -15.55
N SER A 18 2.34 12.33 -15.02
CA SER A 18 2.54 13.25 -13.88
C SER A 18 2.73 12.52 -12.56
N LEU A 19 2.02 11.40 -12.36
CA LEU A 19 2.06 10.62 -11.13
C LEU A 19 3.31 9.76 -11.04
N LEU A 20 3.75 9.18 -12.16
CA LEU A 20 4.97 8.37 -12.21
C LEU A 20 6.22 9.16 -11.80
N ARG A 21 6.26 10.47 -12.04
CA ARG A 21 7.38 11.33 -11.60
C ARG A 21 7.64 11.29 -10.10
N VAL A 22 6.64 10.93 -9.29
CA VAL A 22 6.79 10.85 -7.83
C VAL A 22 7.86 9.82 -7.43
N ILE A 23 8.05 8.75 -8.21
CA ILE A 23 9.09 7.75 -7.91
C ILE A 23 10.50 8.33 -7.88
N ASP A 24 10.77 9.30 -8.76
CA ASP A 24 12.08 9.94 -8.88
C ASP A 24 12.19 11.19 -7.99
N GLN A 25 11.05 11.83 -7.67
CA GLN A 25 10.99 13.01 -6.81
C GLN A 25 11.07 12.67 -5.33
N ASP A 26 10.30 11.67 -4.91
CA ASP A 26 10.18 11.26 -3.51
C ASP A 26 9.59 9.85 -3.38
N LYS A 27 10.46 8.86 -3.21
CA LYS A 27 10.09 7.44 -3.08
C LYS A 27 9.16 7.17 -1.91
N GLU A 28 9.20 7.96 -0.84
CA GLU A 28 8.34 7.75 0.32
C GLU A 28 6.88 8.13 0.04
N LEU A 29 6.62 8.93 -1.00
CA LEU A 29 5.28 9.37 -1.38
C LEU A 29 4.66 8.57 -2.54
N VAL A 30 5.37 7.57 -3.08
CA VAL A 30 4.85 6.75 -4.19
C VAL A 30 3.53 6.08 -3.83
N SER A 31 3.40 5.59 -2.60
CA SER A 31 2.17 4.98 -2.08
C SER A 31 0.92 5.87 -2.19
N GLU A 32 1.10 7.20 -2.16
CA GLU A 32 0.02 8.19 -2.29
C GLU A 32 -0.48 8.36 -3.73
N THR A 33 0.21 7.74 -4.70
CA THR A 33 -0.15 7.77 -6.12
C THR A 33 -0.74 6.46 -6.62
N LEU A 34 -0.58 5.35 -5.89
CA LEU A 34 -0.88 4.01 -6.39
C LEU A 34 -2.36 3.82 -6.73
N GLU A 35 -3.28 4.27 -5.87
CA GLU A 35 -4.73 4.16 -6.15
C GLU A 35 -5.13 4.99 -7.38
N MET A 36 -4.54 6.18 -7.54
CA MET A 36 -4.77 7.03 -8.70
C MET A 36 -4.21 6.42 -9.98
N LEU A 37 -3.00 5.85 -9.90
CA LEU A 37 -2.36 5.15 -11.02
C LEU A 37 -3.14 3.91 -11.42
N GLN A 38 -3.59 3.10 -10.47
CA GLN A 38 -4.45 1.94 -10.71
C GLN A 38 -5.70 2.35 -11.50
N THR A 39 -6.37 3.42 -11.07
CA THR A 39 -7.53 3.98 -11.78
C THR A 39 -7.15 4.39 -13.21
N CYS A 40 -6.04 5.09 -13.39
CA CYS A 40 -5.61 5.53 -14.72
C CYS A 40 -5.29 4.35 -15.65
N TYR A 41 -4.55 3.36 -15.18
CA TYR A 41 -4.19 2.18 -15.97
C TYR A 41 -5.43 1.35 -16.35
N GLN A 42 -6.42 1.24 -15.45
CA GLN A 42 -7.70 0.61 -15.75
C GLN A 42 -8.45 1.35 -16.88
N GLN A 43 -8.53 2.68 -16.81
CA GLN A 43 -9.21 3.49 -17.83
C GLN A 43 -8.49 3.44 -19.19
N LEU A 44 -7.17 3.27 -19.18
CA LEU A 44 -6.36 3.12 -20.38
C LEU A 44 -6.32 1.69 -20.93
N GLY A 45 -6.88 0.70 -20.22
CA GLY A 45 -6.80 -0.71 -20.59
C GLY A 45 -5.38 -1.29 -20.56
N LYS A 46 -4.49 -0.71 -19.76
CA LYS A 46 -3.05 -1.02 -19.70
C LYS A 46 -2.68 -1.81 -18.45
N GLN A 47 -3.36 -2.93 -18.23
CA GLN A 47 -3.18 -3.74 -17.01
C GLN A 47 -1.76 -4.30 -16.91
N ASP A 48 -1.16 -4.78 -18.01
CA ASP A 48 0.20 -5.34 -17.97
C ASP A 48 1.25 -4.30 -17.55
N GLU A 49 1.10 -3.05 -17.99
CA GLU A 49 1.97 -1.94 -17.59
C GLU A 49 1.79 -1.61 -16.09
N TRP A 50 0.56 -1.70 -15.57
CA TRP A 50 0.28 -1.53 -14.13
C TRP A 50 0.98 -2.59 -13.30
N VAL A 51 0.91 -3.86 -13.70
CA VAL A 51 1.59 -4.96 -12.99
C VAL A 51 3.10 -4.79 -13.03
N ALA A 52 3.67 -4.40 -14.17
CA ALA A 52 5.10 -4.11 -14.29
C ALA A 52 5.52 -2.95 -13.37
N PHE A 53 4.70 -1.91 -13.27
CA PHE A 53 4.95 -0.78 -12.37
C PHE A 53 4.88 -1.19 -10.90
N LEU A 54 3.89 -1.99 -10.49
CA LEU A 54 3.81 -2.53 -9.13
C LEU A 54 5.03 -3.37 -8.77
N ARG A 55 5.52 -4.22 -9.68
CA ARG A 55 6.75 -5.01 -9.47
C ARG A 55 7.95 -4.09 -9.21
N ARG A 56 8.12 -3.04 -10.01
CA ARG A 56 9.17 -2.02 -9.79
C ARG A 56 9.02 -1.34 -8.43
N CYS A 57 7.81 -0.97 -8.02
CA CYS A 57 7.55 -0.38 -6.70
C CYS A 57 7.97 -1.29 -5.55
N VAL A 58 7.67 -2.59 -5.64
CA VAL A 58 8.07 -3.59 -4.64
C VAL A 58 9.58 -3.77 -4.62
N GLU A 59 10.23 -3.85 -5.79
CA GLU A 59 11.69 -3.94 -5.90
C GLU A 59 12.40 -2.71 -5.31
N GLU A 60 11.85 -1.52 -5.50
CA GLU A 60 12.35 -0.26 -4.94
C GLU A 60 11.93 -0.01 -3.48
N ASN A 61 11.24 -0.97 -2.83
CA ASN A 61 10.75 -0.88 -1.45
C ASN A 61 9.92 0.40 -1.19
N THR A 62 8.95 0.69 -2.06
CA THR A 62 8.04 1.84 -1.89
C THR A 62 6.98 1.62 -0.80
N GLY A 63 6.92 0.41 -0.24
CA GLY A 63 6.16 0.06 0.97
C GLY A 63 5.01 -0.92 0.76
N ALA A 64 4.41 -1.35 1.86
CA ALA A 64 3.41 -2.42 1.93
C ALA A 64 2.18 -2.23 1.02
N THR A 65 1.84 -0.98 0.67
CA THR A 65 0.70 -0.71 -0.22
C THR A 65 0.92 -1.32 -1.61
N ALA A 66 2.13 -1.23 -2.16
CA ALA A 66 2.46 -1.82 -3.45
C ALA A 66 2.47 -3.35 -3.39
N GLU A 67 2.98 -3.92 -2.28
CA GLU A 67 3.00 -5.36 -2.05
C GLU A 67 1.59 -5.95 -1.97
N LEU A 68 0.69 -5.30 -1.23
CA LEU A 68 -0.70 -5.72 -1.12
C LEU A 68 -1.44 -5.63 -2.47
N MET A 69 -1.28 -4.52 -3.19
CA MET A 69 -1.89 -4.37 -4.53
C MET A 69 -1.36 -5.42 -5.51
N LEU A 70 -0.06 -5.73 -5.48
CA LEU A 70 0.50 -6.77 -6.32
C LEU A 70 0.00 -8.16 -5.90
N SER A 71 -0.21 -8.40 -4.60
CA SER A 71 -0.78 -9.67 -4.14
C SER A 71 -2.21 -9.89 -4.65
N ASP A 72 -3.03 -8.84 -4.70
CA ASP A 72 -4.40 -8.93 -5.23
C ASP A 72 -4.39 -9.22 -6.74
N VAL A 73 -3.42 -8.66 -7.48
CA VAL A 73 -3.20 -9.00 -8.89
C VAL A 73 -2.79 -10.46 -9.05
N VAL A 74 -1.82 -10.94 -8.26
CA VAL A 74 -1.37 -12.34 -8.31
C VAL A 74 -2.53 -13.29 -7.97
N GLU A 75 -3.35 -12.95 -6.97
CA GLU A 75 -4.54 -13.72 -6.59
C GLU A 75 -5.53 -13.83 -7.75
N GLN A 76 -5.79 -12.74 -8.47
CA GLN A 76 -6.71 -12.70 -9.61
C GLN A 76 -6.22 -13.51 -10.82
N HIS A 77 -4.91 -13.54 -11.09
CA HIS A 77 -4.34 -14.16 -12.28
C HIS A 77 -3.82 -15.59 -12.06
N GLU A 78 -3.27 -15.87 -10.88
CA GLU A 78 -2.53 -17.09 -10.55
C GLU A 78 -3.14 -17.88 -9.38
N GLY A 79 -4.17 -17.33 -8.72
CA GLY A 79 -4.92 -17.98 -7.64
C GLY A 79 -4.41 -17.68 -6.22
N SER A 80 -5.23 -18.06 -5.22
CA SER A 80 -4.98 -17.79 -3.79
C SER A 80 -3.67 -18.39 -3.28
N ASP A 81 -3.38 -19.65 -3.62
CA ASP A 81 -2.17 -20.36 -3.15
C ASP A 81 -0.89 -19.61 -3.56
N THR A 82 -0.81 -19.19 -4.82
CA THR A 82 0.33 -18.43 -5.34
C THR A 82 0.46 -17.06 -4.65
N ALA A 83 -0.67 -16.38 -4.43
CA ALA A 83 -0.70 -15.10 -3.75
C ALA A 83 -0.28 -15.20 -2.28
N GLN A 84 -0.66 -16.28 -1.59
CA GLN A 84 -0.22 -16.58 -0.23
C GLN A 84 1.28 -16.84 -0.14
N VAL A 85 1.85 -17.61 -1.08
CA VAL A 85 3.31 -17.81 -1.18
C VAL A 85 4.03 -16.48 -1.40
N TYR A 86 3.50 -15.64 -2.30
CA TYR A 86 4.03 -14.31 -2.54
C TYR A 86 4.02 -13.43 -1.27
N ILE A 87 2.87 -13.33 -0.58
CA ILE A 87 2.73 -12.54 0.64
C ILE A 87 3.64 -13.07 1.76
N THR A 88 3.75 -14.39 1.92
CA THR A 88 4.66 -15.00 2.90
C THR A 88 6.10 -14.58 2.65
N ARG A 89 6.54 -14.59 1.38
CA ARG A 89 7.88 -14.13 1.00
C ARG A 89 8.07 -12.63 1.25
N GLN A 90 7.08 -11.79 0.96
CA GLN A 90 7.18 -10.36 1.25
C GLN A 90 7.25 -10.11 2.75
N LEU A 91 6.43 -10.79 3.56
CA LEU A 91 6.43 -10.63 5.01
C LEU A 91 7.78 -10.99 5.64
N GLN A 92 8.47 -12.02 5.12
CA GLN A 92 9.82 -12.39 5.56
C GLN A 92 10.87 -11.33 5.21
N ARG A 93 10.69 -10.61 4.09
CA ARG A 93 11.63 -9.57 3.63
C ARG A 93 11.36 -8.21 4.27
N HIS A 94 10.10 -7.83 4.33
CA HIS A 94 9.61 -6.55 4.83
C HIS A 94 8.46 -6.79 5.83
N PRO A 95 8.77 -7.08 7.10
CA PRO A 95 7.76 -7.37 8.10
C PRO A 95 6.87 -6.14 8.38
N THR A 96 5.59 -6.21 8.01
CA THR A 96 4.59 -5.17 8.32
C THR A 96 3.30 -5.81 8.83
N MET A 97 2.61 -5.12 9.75
CA MET A 97 1.33 -5.58 10.30
C MET A 97 0.23 -5.66 9.23
N ARG A 98 0.33 -4.83 8.19
CA ARG A 98 -0.64 -4.83 7.07
C ARG A 98 -0.49 -6.09 6.21
N VAL A 99 0.74 -6.45 5.84
CA VAL A 99 1.02 -7.69 5.09
C VAL A 99 0.73 -8.92 5.95
N PHE A 100 1.06 -8.87 7.25
CA PHE A 100 0.73 -9.94 8.19
C PHE A 100 -0.78 -10.17 8.28
N HIS A 101 -1.57 -9.11 8.39
CA HIS A 101 -3.03 -9.20 8.40
C HIS A 101 -3.57 -9.89 7.13
N LYS A 102 -3.08 -9.53 5.93
CA LYS A 102 -3.47 -10.20 4.68
C LYS A 102 -3.06 -11.68 4.67
N LEU A 103 -1.90 -12.04 5.24
CA LEU A 103 -1.52 -13.44 5.39
C LEU A 103 -2.47 -14.22 6.30
N MET A 104 -2.93 -13.60 7.40
CA MET A 104 -3.92 -14.20 8.28
C MET A 104 -5.27 -14.40 7.57
N ASP A 105 -5.66 -13.49 6.67
CA ASP A 105 -6.87 -13.64 5.85
C ASP A 105 -6.79 -14.91 4.98
N TYR A 106 -5.65 -15.21 4.34
CA TYR A 106 -5.46 -16.46 3.58
C TYR A 106 -5.60 -17.69 4.47
N HIS A 107 -4.87 -17.74 5.59
CA HIS A 107 -4.95 -18.88 6.51
C HIS A 107 -6.36 -19.08 7.09
N LEU A 108 -7.11 -18.00 7.28
CA LEU A 108 -8.47 -18.06 7.78
C LEU A 108 -9.44 -18.61 6.73
N ASN A 109 -9.25 -18.25 5.46
CA ASN A 109 -10.07 -18.74 4.35
C ASN A 109 -9.87 -20.25 4.11
N ASP A 110 -8.63 -20.74 4.29
CA ASP A 110 -8.29 -22.16 4.11
C ASP A 110 -8.60 -23.02 5.35
N ALA A 111 -8.76 -22.41 6.52
CA ALA A 111 -8.98 -23.14 7.76
C ALA A 111 -10.35 -23.83 7.81
N GLU A 112 -10.37 -25.08 8.23
CA GLU A 112 -11.58 -25.83 8.57
C GLU A 112 -12.31 -25.22 9.78
N GLU A 113 -13.61 -25.44 9.87
CA GLU A 113 -14.42 -24.95 10.99
C GLU A 113 -13.97 -25.58 12.32
N GLY A 114 -13.90 -24.76 13.37
CA GLY A 114 -13.58 -25.21 14.72
C GLY A 114 -12.81 -24.18 15.53
N ARG A 115 -12.43 -24.59 16.76
CA ARG A 115 -11.81 -23.72 17.76
C ARG A 115 -10.52 -23.03 17.28
N ALA A 116 -9.74 -23.68 16.41
CA ALA A 116 -8.53 -23.09 15.85
C ALA A 116 -8.83 -21.91 14.92
N LYS A 117 -9.84 -22.07 14.04
CA LYS A 117 -10.32 -21.00 13.16
C LYS A 117 -10.90 -19.84 13.96
N GLU A 118 -11.74 -20.12 14.95
CA GLU A 118 -12.29 -19.10 15.86
C GLU A 118 -11.17 -18.30 16.56
N SER A 119 -10.13 -18.98 17.05
CA SER A 119 -8.99 -18.33 17.69
C SER A 119 -8.20 -17.47 16.70
N LEU A 120 -8.00 -17.95 15.48
CA LEU A 120 -7.34 -17.19 14.41
C LEU A 120 -8.13 -15.94 14.02
N MET A 121 -9.47 -16.03 13.96
CA MET A 121 -10.35 -14.87 13.72
C MET A 121 -10.12 -13.77 14.75
N VAL A 122 -10.11 -14.12 16.05
CA VAL A 122 -9.90 -13.16 17.13
C VAL A 122 -8.52 -12.48 17.01
N LEU A 123 -7.47 -13.26 16.74
CA LEU A 123 -6.12 -12.71 16.55
C LEU A 123 -6.07 -11.77 15.34
N ARG A 124 -6.68 -12.16 14.23
CA ARG A 124 -6.74 -11.38 12.99
C ARG A 124 -7.46 -10.06 13.23
N ASP A 125 -8.59 -10.08 13.93
CA ASP A 125 -9.36 -8.87 14.22
C ASP A 125 -8.61 -7.92 15.16
N MET A 126 -7.89 -8.44 16.15
CA MET A 126 -7.02 -7.65 17.02
C MET A 126 -5.88 -6.97 16.24
N VAL A 127 -5.25 -7.70 15.30
CA VAL A 127 -4.24 -7.15 14.39
C VAL A 127 -4.86 -6.05 13.51
N GLY A 128 -6.07 -6.28 12.99
CA GLY A 128 -6.79 -5.29 12.17
C GLY A 128 -7.09 -4.01 12.94
N GLU A 129 -7.50 -4.12 14.20
CA GLU A 129 -7.73 -2.96 15.06
C GLU A 129 -6.44 -2.19 15.39
N GLN A 130 -5.35 -2.93 15.63
CA GLN A 130 -4.04 -2.32 15.81
C GLN A 130 -3.59 -1.55 14.57
N VAL A 131 -3.77 -2.12 13.37
CA VAL A 131 -3.45 -1.43 12.11
C VAL A 131 -4.29 -0.16 11.93
N ARG A 132 -5.59 -0.19 12.27
CA ARG A 132 -6.49 0.96 12.14
C ARG A 132 -6.19 2.10 13.13
N SER A 133 -5.80 1.76 14.35
CA SER A 133 -5.53 2.75 15.41
C SER A 133 -4.20 3.49 15.25
N LYS A 134 -3.28 2.98 14.42
CA LYS A 134 -1.96 3.57 14.24
C LYS A 134 -2.00 4.75 13.26
N PRO A 135 -1.28 5.85 13.56
CA PRO A 135 -1.13 6.94 12.61
C PRO A 135 -0.39 6.43 11.36
N ARG A 136 -0.78 6.93 10.19
CA ARG A 136 -0.17 6.54 8.91
C ARG A 136 1.04 7.38 8.55
N TYR A 137 1.14 8.60 9.08
CA TYR A 137 2.18 9.56 8.70
C TYR A 137 2.91 10.13 9.90
N ARG A 138 4.17 10.51 9.69
CA ARG A 138 5.01 11.20 10.67
C ARG A 138 5.81 12.31 10.01
N CYS A 139 5.90 13.46 10.68
CA CYS A 139 6.81 14.53 10.34
C CYS A 139 8.25 14.12 10.66
N GLN A 140 9.10 14.01 9.65
CA GLN A 140 10.52 13.69 9.80
C GLN A 140 11.33 14.78 10.53
N LYS A 141 10.78 16.01 10.64
CA LYS A 141 11.45 17.13 11.34
C LYS A 141 11.15 17.18 12.84
N CYS A 142 9.88 16.99 13.24
CA CYS A 142 9.46 17.22 14.63
C CYS A 142 8.70 16.04 15.26
N GLY A 143 8.50 14.94 14.54
CA GLY A 143 7.84 13.74 15.06
C GLY A 143 6.31 13.79 15.12
N PHE A 144 5.66 14.91 14.76
CA PHE A 144 4.20 15.01 14.69
C PHE A 144 3.60 13.87 13.84
N THR A 145 2.62 13.15 14.37
CA THR A 145 1.94 12.05 13.68
C THR A 145 0.55 12.43 13.23
N ALA A 146 0.09 11.83 12.13
CA ALA A 146 -1.25 12.07 11.57
C ALA A 146 -1.81 10.83 10.87
N TYR A 147 -3.14 10.77 10.74
CA TYR A 147 -3.85 9.74 9.98
C TYR A 147 -3.98 10.09 8.49
N THR A 148 -3.83 11.36 8.14
CA THR A 148 -3.87 11.88 6.76
C THR A 148 -2.61 12.66 6.44
N LEU A 149 -2.29 12.78 5.15
CA LEU A 149 -1.12 13.51 4.68
C LEU A 149 -1.32 15.02 4.80
N TYR A 150 -0.36 15.70 5.42
CA TYR A 150 -0.30 17.16 5.46
C TYR A 150 0.96 17.64 4.72
N TRP A 151 0.79 18.51 3.73
CA TRP A 151 1.93 19.14 3.04
C TRP A 151 2.65 20.16 3.90
N HIS A 152 1.92 20.85 4.77
CA HIS A 152 2.44 21.82 5.72
C HIS A 152 2.22 21.29 7.13
N CYS A 153 3.30 21.00 7.86
CA CYS A 153 3.22 20.38 9.17
C CYS A 153 2.54 21.32 10.19
N PRO A 154 1.42 20.90 10.83
CA PRO A 154 0.72 21.75 11.81
C PRO A 154 1.56 22.11 13.04
N SER A 155 2.53 21.27 13.39
CA SER A 155 3.39 21.46 14.56
C SER A 155 4.59 22.39 14.25
N CYS A 156 5.48 21.98 13.35
CA CYS A 156 6.73 22.71 13.09
C CYS A 156 6.70 23.66 11.88
N ARG A 157 5.55 23.76 11.18
CA ARG A 157 5.33 24.63 10.02
C ARG A 157 6.30 24.40 8.85
N ALA A 158 6.94 23.24 8.80
CA ALA A 158 7.77 22.84 7.67
C ALA A 158 6.91 22.26 6.54
N TRP A 159 7.37 22.44 5.30
CA TRP A 159 6.74 21.88 4.11
C TRP A 159 7.37 20.55 3.70
N SER A 160 6.54 19.63 3.21
CA SER A 160 6.96 18.36 2.61
C SER A 160 7.77 17.44 3.54
N THR A 161 7.65 17.61 4.86
CA THR A 161 8.36 16.80 5.87
C THR A 161 7.53 15.64 6.42
N ILE A 162 6.22 15.59 6.15
CA ILE A 162 5.34 14.52 6.61
C ILE A 162 5.32 13.41 5.56
N LYS A 163 5.71 12.20 5.97
CA LYS A 163 5.83 11.01 5.11
C LYS A 163 5.10 9.83 5.74
N PRO A 164 4.73 8.80 4.96
CA PRO A 164 4.25 7.55 5.51
C PRO A 164 5.23 6.97 6.52
N ILE A 165 4.72 6.46 7.64
CA ILE A 165 5.53 5.74 8.61
C ILE A 165 5.99 4.42 7.96
N ARG A 166 7.26 4.07 8.15
CA ARG A 166 7.87 2.83 7.66
C ARG A 166 8.05 1.80 8.77
N GLY A 167 8.15 0.53 8.39
CA GLY A 167 8.44 -0.60 9.29
C GLY A 167 7.17 -1.31 9.78
N LEU A 168 7.27 -2.02 10.90
CA LEU A 168 6.22 -2.96 11.35
C LEU A 168 4.82 -2.31 11.44
N ASP A 169 4.73 -1.13 12.03
CA ASP A 169 3.47 -0.40 12.23
C ASP A 169 3.03 0.44 11.01
N GLY A 170 3.72 0.36 9.88
CA GLY A 170 3.57 1.29 8.76
C GLY A 170 3.55 0.64 7.38
N GLN A 171 4.25 1.28 6.44
CA GLN A 171 4.52 0.80 5.09
C GLN A 171 5.90 0.16 4.97
#